data_AF-A0A254SRV4-F1
#
_entry.id   AF-A0A254SRV4-F1
#
_cell.length_a   1.000
_cell.length_b   1.000
_cell.length_c   1.000
_cell.angle_alpha   90.00
_cell.angle_beta   90.00
_cell.angle_gamma   90.00
#
_symmetry.space_group_name_H-M   'P 1'
#
loop_
_entity.id
_entity.type
_entity.pdbx_description
1 polymer ?
#
loop_
_entity_poly.entity_id
_entity_poly.type
_entity_poly.pdbx_seq_one_letter_code
_entity_poly.pdbx_strand_id
1 'polypeptide(L)'
;GLIYQGYRIQPYSPALATPLSNFETNQGYKDRQDPSLTLIFPLNTDEAKFKDTSILVWTTTPWTLYSNFCIVVGPDMDYNLVEQDGKKYWIAASRTAAYFKNPNIIDTCKGSELVGKDYEPLSRISDEFVTPDQLSRHYKIVFMEGGSIPLVRTSLLSTPTAGLRRRPATPRLPHPPAQNWIIHPFFLCKIALFDGLGRF
;
A
#
# COMPACT_ATOMS: atom_id res chain seq x y z
N GLY A 1 -5.47 30.91 -10.20
CA GLY A 1 -4.07 30.87 -10.69
C GLY A 1 -3.79 29.49 -11.26
N LEU A 2 -2.99 29.39 -12.32
CA LEU A 2 -2.67 28.12 -13.00
C LEU A 2 -1.46 27.38 -12.38
N ILE A 3 -0.77 28.03 -11.45
CA ILE A 3 0.39 27.48 -10.74
C ILE A 3 -0.02 27.20 -9.30
N TYR A 4 0.29 25.99 -8.82
CA TYR A 4 0.01 25.55 -7.46
C TYR A 4 1.15 24.67 -6.94
N GLN A 5 1.36 24.70 -5.63
CA GLN A 5 2.23 23.78 -4.93
C GLN A 5 1.38 22.66 -4.34
N GLY A 6 1.82 21.41 -4.50
CA GLY A 6 1.14 20.25 -3.94
C GLY A 6 2.11 19.10 -3.70
N TYR A 7 1.80 18.28 -2.69
CA TYR A 7 2.53 17.05 -2.41
C TYR A 7 1.85 15.91 -3.18
N ARG A 8 2.60 15.25 -4.05
CA ARG A 8 2.10 14.12 -4.86
C ARG A 8 3.23 13.14 -5.13
N ILE A 9 2.87 11.89 -5.41
CA ILE A 9 3.81 10.87 -5.88
C ILE A 9 4.23 11.26 -7.30
N GLN A 10 5.54 11.32 -7.56
CA GLN A 10 6.12 11.63 -8.87
C GLN A 10 7.28 10.68 -9.17
N PRO A 11 7.58 10.42 -10.45
CA PRO A 11 8.85 9.81 -10.83
C PRO A 11 10.01 10.62 -10.25
N TYR A 12 10.98 9.93 -9.65
CA TYR A 12 12.11 10.55 -8.97
C TYR A 12 13.40 9.91 -9.44
N SER A 13 14.42 10.73 -9.74
CA SER A 13 15.76 10.24 -10.09
C SER A 13 16.67 10.32 -8.86
N PRO A 14 17.10 9.18 -8.30
CA PRO A 14 18.05 9.18 -7.18
C PRO A 14 19.41 9.77 -7.57
N ALA A 15 19.82 9.61 -8.84
CA ALA A 15 21.10 10.10 -9.33
C ALA A 15 21.16 11.64 -9.40
N LEU A 16 20.03 12.29 -9.66
CA LEU A 16 19.92 13.75 -9.77
C LEU A 16 19.26 14.40 -8.53
N ALA A 17 18.80 13.57 -7.60
CA ALA A 17 18.05 13.97 -6.41
C ALA A 17 16.84 14.90 -6.68
N THR A 18 16.18 14.76 -7.85
CA THR A 18 15.10 15.65 -8.32
C THR A 18 13.91 14.87 -8.88
N PRO A 19 12.66 15.37 -8.74
CA PRO A 19 11.51 14.83 -9.46
C PRO A 19 11.65 15.07 -10.96
N LEU A 20 11.10 14.15 -11.75
CA LEU A 20 11.07 14.22 -13.21
C LEU A 20 9.65 14.52 -13.71
N SER A 21 9.59 15.19 -14.85
CA SER A 21 8.35 15.36 -15.60
C SER A 21 7.92 14.07 -16.29
N ASN A 22 6.64 14.00 -16.67
CA ASN A 22 6.11 12.87 -17.42
C ASN A 22 6.83 12.69 -18.78
N PHE A 23 7.19 13.79 -19.46
CA PHE A 23 7.87 13.75 -20.75
C PHE A 23 9.29 13.19 -20.65
N GLU A 24 10.03 13.50 -19.58
CA GLU A 24 11.37 12.95 -19.34
C GLU A 24 11.32 11.46 -19.02
N THR A 25 10.35 11.04 -18.20
CA THR A 25 10.18 9.64 -17.80
C THR A 25 9.90 8.73 -18.99
N ASN A 26 9.02 9.17 -19.91
CA ASN A 26 8.62 8.38 -21.07
C ASN A 26 9.73 8.16 -22.11
N GLN A 27 10.75 9.01 -22.14
CA GLN A 27 11.87 8.87 -23.08
C GLN A 27 12.94 7.87 -22.58
N GLY A 28 12.88 7.49 -21.30
CA GLY A 28 13.94 6.72 -20.63
C GLY A 28 13.66 5.25 -20.41
N TYR A 29 12.60 4.68 -21.00
CA TYR A 29 12.25 3.26 -20.80
C TYR A 29 13.38 2.34 -21.25
N LYS A 30 13.71 1.38 -20.39
CA LYS A 30 14.75 0.37 -20.63
C LYS A 30 14.28 -0.95 -20.03
N ASP A 31 14.58 -2.04 -20.72
CA ASP A 31 14.34 -3.37 -20.18
C ASP A 31 15.28 -3.64 -19.00
N ARG A 32 14.69 -4.14 -17.92
CA ARG A 32 15.39 -4.54 -16.70
C ARG A 32 14.86 -5.89 -16.25
N GLN A 33 15.75 -6.67 -15.65
CA GLN A 33 15.34 -7.87 -14.94
C GLN A 33 15.03 -7.48 -13.51
N ASP A 34 13.76 -7.55 -13.15
CA ASP A 34 13.28 -7.35 -11.78
C ASP A 34 12.91 -8.70 -11.15
N PRO A 35 13.06 -8.86 -9.83
CA PRO A 35 12.56 -10.05 -9.15
C PRO A 35 11.04 -10.13 -9.31
N SER A 36 10.49 -11.34 -9.33
CA SER A 36 9.04 -11.57 -9.30
C SER A 36 8.73 -12.43 -8.09
N LEU A 37 8.10 -11.83 -7.08
CA LEU A 37 7.87 -12.46 -5.79
C LEU A 37 6.38 -12.62 -5.53
N THR A 38 6.03 -13.77 -4.96
CA THR A 38 4.70 -14.05 -4.43
C THR A 38 4.79 -14.24 -2.93
N LEU A 39 3.94 -13.52 -2.21
CA LEU A 39 3.94 -13.42 -0.76
C LEU A 39 2.63 -13.96 -0.21
N ILE A 40 2.69 -14.50 0.99
CA ILE A 40 1.56 -15.08 1.69
C ILE A 40 1.26 -14.18 2.88
N PHE A 41 0.05 -13.62 2.93
CA PHE A 41 -0.43 -12.81 4.05
C PHE A 41 -1.58 -13.55 4.76
N PRO A 42 -1.37 -14.08 5.98
CA PRO A 42 -2.44 -14.70 6.75
C PRO A 42 -3.58 -13.72 7.04
N LEU A 43 -4.83 -14.13 6.86
CA LEU A 43 -5.99 -13.33 7.24
C LEU A 43 -6.23 -13.47 8.74
N ASN A 44 -6.46 -12.34 9.40
CA ASN A 44 -6.78 -12.28 10.82
C ASN A 44 -8.27 -11.91 10.98
N THR A 45 -9.14 -12.93 10.92
CA THR A 45 -10.59 -12.75 10.99
C THR A 45 -11.27 -13.96 11.61
N ASP A 46 -12.33 -13.71 12.38
CA ASP A 46 -13.16 -14.74 13.00
C ASP A 46 -14.26 -15.28 12.07
N GLU A 47 -14.43 -14.69 10.88
CA GLU A 47 -15.40 -15.19 9.89
C GLU A 47 -15.02 -16.59 9.41
N ALA A 48 -15.92 -17.56 9.62
CA ALA A 48 -15.67 -18.98 9.34
C ALA A 48 -15.16 -19.26 7.91
N LYS A 49 -15.62 -18.49 6.91
CA LYS A 49 -15.21 -18.62 5.50
C LYS A 49 -13.74 -18.24 5.27
N PHE A 50 -13.21 -17.32 6.06
CA PHE A 50 -11.88 -16.71 5.86
C PHE A 50 -10.90 -17.07 6.96
N LYS A 51 -11.37 -17.74 8.01
CA LYS A 51 -10.55 -18.23 9.12
C LYS A 51 -9.52 -19.26 8.63
N ASP A 52 -8.30 -19.18 9.17
CA ASP A 52 -7.18 -20.06 8.83
C ASP A 52 -6.83 -20.06 7.32
N THR A 53 -7.11 -18.95 6.64
CA THR A 53 -6.74 -18.73 5.23
C THR A 53 -5.70 -17.63 5.11
N SER A 54 -5.01 -17.60 3.97
CA SER A 54 -4.06 -16.54 3.62
C SER A 54 -4.39 -15.97 2.24
N ILE A 55 -3.98 -14.73 1.97
CA ILE A 55 -4.10 -14.11 0.65
C ILE A 55 -2.74 -14.06 -0.05
N LEU A 56 -2.72 -14.40 -1.34
CA LEU A 56 -1.51 -14.41 -2.15
C LEU A 56 -1.33 -13.09 -2.87
N VAL A 57 -0.18 -12.46 -2.65
CA VAL A 57 0.15 -11.17 -3.22
C VAL A 57 1.34 -11.31 -4.16
N TRP A 58 1.34 -10.60 -5.28
CA TRP A 58 2.49 -10.52 -6.18
C TRP A 58 3.12 -9.12 -6.17
N THR A 59 4.45 -9.06 -6.26
CA THR A 59 5.19 -7.80 -6.42
C THR A 59 6.49 -8.02 -7.22
N THR A 60 6.88 -6.99 -7.98
CA THR A 60 8.23 -6.90 -8.59
C THR A 60 9.19 -6.01 -7.82
N THR A 61 8.70 -5.30 -6.79
CA THR A 61 9.47 -4.33 -6.02
C THR A 61 9.48 -4.74 -4.54
N PRO A 62 10.30 -5.72 -4.11
CA PRO A 62 10.32 -6.20 -2.72
C PRO A 62 10.59 -5.09 -1.69
N TRP A 63 11.36 -4.07 -2.08
CA TRP A 63 11.72 -2.97 -1.19
C TRP A 63 10.51 -2.13 -0.74
N THR A 64 9.37 -2.19 -1.43
CA THR A 64 8.14 -1.49 -1.03
C THR A 64 7.32 -2.24 0.03
N LEU A 65 7.73 -3.46 0.40
CA LEU A 65 6.99 -4.28 1.36
C LEU A 65 7.10 -3.74 2.79
N TYR A 66 8.23 -3.13 3.14
CA TYR A 66 8.44 -2.54 4.47
C TYR A 66 7.54 -1.34 4.75
N SER A 67 7.04 -0.68 3.70
CA SER A 67 6.09 0.43 3.78
C SER A 67 4.68 0.04 3.31
N ASN A 68 4.34 -1.25 3.38
CA ASN A 68 3.00 -1.70 3.04
C ASN A 68 1.99 -1.37 4.16
N PHE A 69 0.88 -0.72 3.78
CA PHE A 69 -0.18 -0.30 4.70
C PHE A 69 -1.51 -1.01 4.49
N CYS A 70 -1.74 -1.59 3.31
CA CYS A 70 -2.98 -2.27 2.96
C CYS A 70 -2.76 -3.20 1.76
N ILE A 71 -3.71 -4.11 1.55
CA ILE A 71 -3.80 -4.93 0.33
C ILE A 71 -5.00 -4.43 -0.46
N VAL A 72 -4.82 -4.21 -1.76
CA VAL A 72 -5.89 -3.72 -2.62
C VAL A 72 -6.46 -4.87 -3.46
N VAL A 73 -7.79 -5.03 -3.38
CA VAL A 73 -8.58 -5.96 -4.19
C VAL A 73 -9.51 -5.21 -5.14
N GLY A 74 -9.85 -5.83 -6.26
CA GLY A 74 -10.95 -5.36 -7.11
C GLY A 74 -12.27 -5.88 -6.55
N PRO A 75 -13.25 -5.03 -6.24
CA PRO A 75 -14.46 -5.45 -5.54
C PRO A 75 -15.30 -6.43 -6.37
N ASP A 76 -15.30 -6.28 -7.68
CA ASP A 76 -16.08 -7.11 -8.61
C ASP A 76 -15.32 -8.35 -9.13
N MET A 77 -14.02 -8.46 -8.82
CA MET A 77 -13.19 -9.58 -9.24
C MET A 77 -13.52 -10.85 -8.45
N ASP A 78 -13.40 -11.99 -9.12
CA ASP A 78 -13.56 -13.31 -8.52
C ASP A 78 -12.25 -13.82 -7.93
N TYR A 79 -12.34 -14.41 -6.74
CA TYR A 79 -11.23 -15.00 -6.02
C TYR A 79 -11.54 -16.46 -5.71
N ASN A 80 -10.55 -17.32 -5.94
CA ASN A 80 -10.61 -18.75 -5.63
C ASN A 80 -9.88 -19.00 -4.32
N LEU A 81 -10.46 -19.85 -3.46
CA LEU A 81 -9.77 -20.46 -2.34
C LEU A 81 -9.18 -21.78 -2.80
N VAL A 82 -7.85 -21.82 -2.87
CA VAL A 82 -7.09 -23.00 -3.29
C VAL A 82 -6.49 -23.66 -2.05
N GLU A 83 -6.70 -24.95 -1.91
CA GLU A 83 -6.01 -25.76 -0.92
C GLU A 83 -4.80 -26.44 -1.54
N GLN A 84 -3.63 -26.26 -0.94
CA GLN A 84 -2.41 -26.97 -1.31
C GLN A 84 -1.58 -27.26 -0.06
N ASP A 85 -1.11 -28.50 0.06
CA ASP A 85 -0.26 -28.97 1.16
C ASP A 85 -0.85 -28.65 2.56
N GLY A 86 -2.18 -28.77 2.69
CA GLY A 86 -2.92 -28.49 3.93
C GLY A 86 -3.07 -26.99 4.28
N LYS A 87 -2.69 -26.09 3.37
CA LYS A 87 -2.85 -24.64 3.52
C LYS A 87 -3.84 -24.09 2.51
N LYS A 88 -4.56 -23.03 2.90
CA LYS A 88 -5.65 -22.42 2.13
C LYS A 88 -5.30 -21.01 1.70
N TYR A 89 -5.39 -20.75 0.40
CA TYR A 89 -4.94 -19.51 -0.23
C TYR A 89 -6.03 -18.86 -1.07
N TRP A 90 -6.32 -17.59 -0.79
CA TRP A 90 -7.10 -16.73 -1.67
C TRP A 90 -6.21 -16.16 -2.77
N ILE A 91 -6.63 -16.35 -4.02
CA ILE A 91 -5.97 -15.83 -5.20
C ILE A 91 -7.01 -15.36 -6.22
N ALA A 92 -6.71 -14.31 -6.99
CA ALA A 92 -7.55 -13.90 -8.11
C ALA A 92 -7.78 -15.08 -9.06
N ALA A 93 -9.05 -15.35 -9.41
CA ALA A 93 -9.44 -16.53 -10.18
C ALA A 93 -8.73 -16.59 -11.54
N SER A 94 -8.54 -15.43 -12.19
CA SER A 94 -7.83 -15.33 -13.47
C SER A 94 -6.34 -15.66 -13.40
N ARG A 95 -5.76 -15.74 -12.19
CA ARG A 95 -4.35 -16.06 -11.96
C ARG A 95 -4.14 -17.46 -11.41
N THR A 96 -5.17 -18.17 -10.97
CA THR A 96 -5.04 -19.50 -10.34
C THR A 96 -4.22 -20.47 -11.19
N ALA A 97 -4.51 -20.59 -12.48
CA ALA A 97 -3.81 -21.53 -13.37
C ALA A 97 -2.32 -21.22 -13.58
N ALA A 98 -1.90 -19.96 -13.37
CA ALA A 98 -0.49 -19.57 -13.48
C ALA A 98 0.35 -20.03 -12.26
N TYR A 99 -0.29 -20.18 -11.10
CA TYR A 99 0.36 -20.56 -9.84
C TYR A 99 0.18 -22.03 -9.50
N PHE A 100 -0.94 -22.63 -9.93
CA PHE A 100 -1.31 -23.98 -9.58
C PHE A 100 -1.64 -24.76 -10.85
N LYS A 101 -0.86 -25.83 -11.13
CA LYS A 101 -1.09 -26.68 -12.32
C LYS A 101 -2.42 -27.44 -12.25
N ASN A 102 -2.75 -27.97 -11.08
CA ASN A 102 -4.00 -28.68 -10.78
C ASN A 102 -4.56 -28.15 -9.46
N PRO A 103 -5.19 -26.95 -9.45
CA PRO A 103 -5.67 -26.33 -8.23
C PRO A 103 -6.82 -27.13 -7.62
N ASN A 104 -6.72 -27.46 -6.33
CA ASN A 104 -7.87 -27.93 -5.56
C ASN A 104 -8.65 -26.70 -5.06
N ILE A 105 -9.64 -26.25 -5.83
CA ILE A 105 -10.48 -25.10 -5.49
C ILE A 105 -11.59 -25.59 -4.55
N ILE A 106 -11.59 -25.07 -3.32
CA ILE A 106 -12.52 -25.48 -2.27
C ILE A 106 -13.62 -24.45 -1.99
N ASP A 107 -13.42 -23.19 -2.40
CA ASP A 107 -14.43 -22.13 -2.27
C ASP A 107 -14.14 -20.96 -3.25
N THR A 108 -15.09 -20.04 -3.39
CA THR A 108 -14.96 -18.81 -4.19
C THR A 108 -15.60 -17.62 -3.47
N CYS A 109 -15.10 -16.42 -3.74
CA CYS A 109 -15.70 -15.17 -3.25
C CYS A 109 -15.48 -14.01 -4.21
N LYS A 110 -16.30 -12.97 -4.07
CA LYS A 110 -16.03 -11.67 -4.68
C LYS A 110 -15.01 -10.89 -3.86
N GLY A 111 -14.23 -10.03 -4.51
CA GLY A 111 -13.29 -9.15 -3.81
C GLY A 111 -13.98 -8.24 -2.79
N SER A 112 -15.24 -7.87 -3.01
CA SER A 112 -16.06 -7.13 -2.05
C SER A 112 -16.24 -7.84 -0.70
N GLU A 113 -16.21 -9.17 -0.68
CA GLU A 113 -16.27 -9.96 0.56
C GLU A 113 -14.94 -9.96 1.34
N LEU A 114 -13.82 -9.71 0.64
CA LEU A 114 -12.49 -9.63 1.25
C LEU A 114 -12.25 -8.26 1.91
N VAL A 115 -12.93 -7.21 1.44
CA VAL A 115 -12.76 -5.84 1.93
C VAL A 115 -13.06 -5.74 3.44
N GLY A 116 -12.23 -5.00 4.15
CA GLY A 116 -12.35 -4.73 5.58
C GLY A 116 -11.64 -5.73 6.49
N LYS A 117 -11.26 -6.90 5.96
CA LYS A 117 -10.56 -7.93 6.72
C LYS A 117 -9.13 -7.52 7.03
N ASP A 118 -8.71 -7.83 8.26
CA ASP A 118 -7.34 -7.65 8.70
C ASP A 118 -6.45 -8.79 8.18
N TYR A 119 -5.17 -8.49 7.99
CA TYR A 119 -4.14 -9.48 7.65
C TYR A 119 -2.91 -9.25 8.52
N GLU A 120 -2.08 -10.28 8.68
CA GLU A 120 -0.80 -10.14 9.37
C GLU A 120 0.27 -9.59 8.41
N PRO A 121 0.80 -8.37 8.63
CA PRO A 121 1.80 -7.78 7.76
C PRO A 121 3.20 -8.38 8.00
N LEU A 122 4.09 -8.24 7.01
CA LEU A 122 5.50 -8.65 7.13
C LEU A 122 6.28 -7.79 8.14
N SER A 123 5.89 -6.53 8.29
CA SER A 123 6.50 -5.58 9.22
C SER A 123 5.45 -4.60 9.71
N ARG A 124 5.53 -4.24 11.00
CA ARG A 124 4.67 -3.24 11.62
C ARG A 124 5.43 -1.94 11.83
N ILE A 125 4.78 -0.82 11.53
CA ILE A 125 5.24 0.52 11.87
C ILE A 125 5.14 0.71 13.38
N SER A 126 6.12 1.43 13.95
CA SER A 126 6.12 1.78 15.37
C SER A 126 4.92 2.64 15.75
N ASP A 127 4.29 2.30 16.86
CA ASP A 127 3.17 3.05 17.45
C ASP A 127 3.57 4.46 17.90
N GLU A 128 4.88 4.75 18.03
CA GLU A 128 5.41 6.05 18.44
C GLU A 128 5.05 7.19 17.48
N PHE A 129 4.83 6.87 16.20
CA PHE A 129 4.66 7.87 15.14
C PHE A 129 3.28 7.90 14.50
N VAL A 130 2.33 7.11 15.03
CA VAL A 130 1.02 6.88 14.40
C VAL A 130 -0.08 7.06 15.44
N THR A 131 -1.13 7.82 15.10
CA THR A 131 -2.27 7.94 16.01
C THR A 131 -3.06 6.63 16.06
N PRO A 132 -3.75 6.30 17.17
CA PRO A 132 -4.58 5.09 17.24
C PRO A 132 -5.63 5.01 16.11
N ASP A 133 -6.19 6.16 15.70
CA ASP A 133 -7.10 6.26 14.56
C ASP A 133 -6.43 5.87 13.24
N GLN A 134 -5.20 6.31 12.99
CA GLN A 134 -4.45 5.91 11.79
C GLN A 134 -4.12 4.41 11.81
N LEU A 135 -3.68 3.90 12.96
CA LEU A 135 -3.35 2.48 13.12
C LEU A 135 -4.57 1.59 12.84
N SER A 136 -5.77 2.01 13.24
CA SER A 136 -7.01 1.27 13.00
C SER A 136 -7.35 1.05 11.52
N ARG A 137 -6.76 1.85 10.62
CA ARG A 137 -6.99 1.80 9.16
C ARG A 137 -5.90 1.03 8.43
N HIS A 138 -4.80 0.72 9.09
CA HIS A 138 -3.69 -0.03 8.50
C HIS A 138 -3.93 -1.54 8.54
N TYR A 139 -3.22 -2.25 7.67
CA TYR A 139 -3.19 -3.70 7.56
C TYR A 139 -4.56 -4.34 7.31
N LYS A 140 -5.39 -3.62 6.54
CA LYS A 140 -6.69 -4.07 6.06
C LYS A 140 -6.69 -4.29 4.55
N ILE A 141 -7.55 -5.18 4.10
CA ILE A 141 -7.89 -5.32 2.69
C ILE A 141 -8.87 -4.21 2.30
N VAL A 142 -8.57 -3.50 1.23
CA VAL A 142 -9.35 -2.35 0.75
C VAL A 142 -9.59 -2.45 -0.75
N PHE A 143 -10.52 -1.66 -1.27
CA PHE A 143 -10.67 -1.45 -2.70
C PHE A 143 -10.38 0.02 -3.06
N MET A 144 -10.16 0.28 -4.34
CA MET A 144 -9.99 1.64 -4.87
C MET A 144 -11.30 2.13 -5.45
N GLU A 145 -11.71 3.35 -5.06
CA GLU A 145 -12.84 4.06 -5.64
C GLU A 145 -12.33 5.34 -6.32
N GLY A 146 -12.58 5.49 -7.63
CA GLY A 146 -12.20 6.69 -8.37
C GLY A 146 -10.70 7.03 -8.35
N GLY A 147 -9.83 6.02 -8.20
CA GLY A 147 -8.37 6.23 -8.10
C GLY A 147 -7.86 6.57 -6.69
N SER A 148 -8.72 6.48 -5.67
CA SER A 148 -8.36 6.70 -4.26
C SER A 148 -8.77 5.54 -3.36
N ILE A 149 -8.03 5.30 -2.28
CA ILE A 149 -8.44 4.35 -1.23
C ILE A 149 -9.41 5.10 -0.31
N PRO A 150 -10.68 4.65 -0.17
CA PRO A 150 -11.68 5.35 0.64
C PRO A 150 -11.24 5.57 2.10
N LEU A 151 -10.53 4.59 2.68
CA LEU A 151 -10.01 4.63 4.06
C LEU A 151 -8.83 5.61 4.25
N VAL A 152 -8.12 5.98 3.19
CA VAL A 152 -6.92 6.84 3.24
C VAL A 152 -7.25 8.25 2.73
N ARG A 153 -8.51 8.69 2.85
CA ARG A 153 -8.82 10.12 2.76
C ARG A 153 -8.24 10.80 4.01
N THR A 154 -6.94 11.05 4.00
CA THR A 154 -6.28 11.89 4.97
C THR A 154 -6.98 13.25 4.89
N SER A 155 -7.72 13.62 5.94
CA SER A 155 -8.08 15.00 6.18
C SER A 155 -6.78 15.76 6.44
N LEU A 156 -6.09 16.13 5.36
CA LEU A 156 -4.99 17.08 5.39
C LEU A 156 -5.60 18.45 5.72
N LEU A 157 -5.69 18.72 7.02
CA LEU A 157 -5.58 20.03 7.67
C LEU A 157 -6.00 21.24 6.83
N SER A 158 -7.23 21.71 7.05
CA SER A 158 -7.39 23.15 7.25
C SER A 158 -6.87 23.47 8.65
N THR A 159 -5.59 23.81 8.78
CA THR A 159 -5.11 24.47 10.00
C THR A 159 -5.82 25.82 10.12
N PRO A 160 -6.53 26.11 11.22
CA PRO A 160 -7.02 27.45 11.45
C PRO A 160 -5.82 28.36 11.74
N THR A 161 -5.72 29.45 11.00
CA THR A 161 -4.71 30.50 11.16
C THR A 161 -4.88 31.17 12.52
N ALA A 162 -4.27 30.64 13.57
CA ALA A 162 -4.31 31.21 14.92
C ALA A 162 -3.09 32.11 15.17
N GLY A 163 -3.40 33.41 15.32
CA GLY A 163 -2.62 34.53 15.86
C GLY A 163 -1.17 34.31 16.30
N LEU A 164 -0.27 35.00 15.61
CA LEU A 164 1.12 35.22 15.97
C LEU A 164 1.22 36.04 17.29
N ARG A 165 1.64 35.43 18.41
CA ARG A 165 2.20 36.15 19.57
C ARG A 165 3.70 35.87 19.68
N ARG A 166 4.52 36.91 19.54
CA ARG A 166 5.99 36.84 19.66
C ARG A 166 6.41 36.62 21.12
N ARG A 167 7.26 35.62 21.40
CA ARG A 167 8.04 35.52 22.65
C ARG A 167 9.46 36.07 22.45
N PRO A 168 10.12 36.61 23.50
CA PRO A 168 11.42 37.26 23.40
C PRO A 168 12.58 36.26 23.33
N ALA A 169 13.70 36.73 22.78
CA ALA A 169 14.88 35.94 22.42
C ALA A 169 15.80 35.60 23.61
N THR A 170 16.29 34.36 23.65
CA THR A 170 17.35 33.87 24.55
C THR A 170 18.56 33.41 23.69
N PRO A 171 19.83 33.51 24.15
CA PRO A 171 21.00 33.39 23.29
C PRO A 171 21.31 31.94 22.88
N ARG A 172 21.82 31.76 21.65
CA ARG A 172 22.10 30.47 21.00
C ARG A 172 23.41 29.84 21.49
N LEU A 173 23.37 28.56 21.84
CA LEU A 173 24.50 27.63 21.71
C LEU A 173 24.36 26.87 20.37
N PRO A 174 25.46 26.52 19.67
CA PRO A 174 25.39 25.85 18.38
C PRO A 174 25.10 24.35 18.60
N HIS A 175 23.84 23.97 18.45
CA HIS A 175 23.47 22.57 18.22
C HIS A 175 23.32 22.33 16.70
N PRO A 176 23.72 21.15 16.19
CA PRO A 176 23.44 20.77 14.81
C PRO A 176 21.91 20.79 14.61
N PRO A 177 21.42 21.21 13.43
CA PRO A 177 19.99 21.38 13.22
C PRO A 177 19.30 20.04 13.47
N ALA A 178 18.34 20.07 14.41
CA ALA A 178 17.40 18.99 14.65
C ALA A 178 16.80 18.59 13.30
N GLN A 179 17.18 17.40 12.83
CA GLN A 179 16.44 16.71 11.79
C GLN A 179 15.07 16.43 12.39
N ASN A 180 14.10 17.28 12.05
CA ASN A 180 12.70 16.91 12.11
C ASN A 180 12.55 15.72 11.17
N TRP A 181 12.59 14.51 11.72
CA TRP A 181 12.17 13.29 11.04
C TRP A 181 10.64 13.35 10.91
N ILE A 182 10.17 14.25 10.04
CA ILE A 182 8.83 14.15 9.49
C ILE A 182 8.87 12.87 8.67
N ILE A 183 8.17 11.84 9.15
CA ILE A 183 7.92 10.63 8.39
C ILE A 183 7.15 11.07 7.15
N HIS A 184 7.91 11.22 6.07
CA HIS A 184 7.41 11.56 4.76
C HIS A 184 6.36 10.52 4.36
N PRO A 185 5.24 10.91 3.74
CA PRO A 185 4.33 9.98 3.09
C PRO A 185 4.98 9.50 1.78
N PHE A 186 6.07 8.75 1.90
CA PHE A 186 6.67 8.03 0.80
C PHE A 186 6.01 6.65 0.75
N PHE A 187 5.44 6.35 -0.41
CA PHE A 187 4.91 5.05 -0.83
C PHE A 187 3.54 4.65 -0.27
N LEU A 188 2.48 5.10 -0.95
CA LEU A 188 1.27 4.29 -1.04
C LEU A 188 1.63 3.05 -1.89
N CYS A 189 1.96 1.94 -1.22
CA CYS A 189 2.32 0.69 -1.87
C CYS A 189 1.07 0.07 -2.50
N LYS A 190 0.92 0.16 -3.84
CA LYS A 190 -0.07 -0.62 -4.59
C LYS A 190 0.38 -2.08 -4.60
N ILE A 191 0.03 -2.81 -3.55
CA ILE A 191 0.00 -4.26 -3.59
C ILE A 191 -1.32 -4.65 -4.25
N ALA A 192 -1.26 -4.92 -5.56
CA ALA A 192 -2.42 -5.27 -6.35
C ALA A 192 -2.48 -6.80 -6.54
N LEU A 193 -3.61 -7.38 -6.16
CA LEU A 193 -4.04 -8.67 -6.68
C LEU A 193 -4.52 -8.46 -8.12
N PHE A 194 -3.60 -8.57 -9.08
CA PHE A 194 -3.87 -8.24 -10.48
C PHE A 194 -4.84 -9.24 -11.15
N ASP A 195 -5.80 -8.70 -11.90
CA ASP A 195 -6.35 -9.37 -13.08
C ASP A 195 -5.28 -9.38 -14.20
N GLY A 196 -5.30 -10.42 -15.04
CA GLY A 196 -4.28 -10.72 -16.05
C GLY A 196 -4.05 -9.68 -17.16
N LEU A 197 -4.55 -8.45 -17.03
CA LEU A 197 -4.46 -7.38 -18.03
C LEU A 197 -3.55 -6.21 -17.66
N GLY A 198 -2.97 -6.18 -16.45
CA GLY A 198 -1.96 -5.15 -16.10
C GLY A 198 -2.45 -3.70 -16.22
N ARG A 199 -3.77 -3.46 -16.18
CA ARG A 199 -4.37 -2.12 -16.24
C ARG A 199 -4.78 -1.66 -14.85
N PHE A 200 -4.41 -0.43 -14.53
CA PHE A 200 -4.81 0.29 -13.32
C PHE A 200 -6.23 0.84 -13.43
#